data_AF-A0A3D3IW64-F1
#
_entry.id   AF-A0A3D3IW64-F1
#
_cell.length_a   1.000
_cell.length_b   1.000
_cell.length_c   1.000
_cell.angle_alpha   90.00
_cell.angle_beta   90.00
_cell.angle_gamma   90.00
#
_symmetry.space_group_name_H-M   'P 1'
#
loop_
_entity.id
_entity.type
_entity.pdbx_description
1 polymer ?
#
loop_
_entity_poly.entity_id
_entity_poly.type
_entity_poly.pdbx_seq_one_letter_code
_entity_poly.pdbx_strand_id
1 'polypeptide(L)'
;DMGKGGLVITAHLANWEFGTYTSKQEGVPLHVVYRPPNNKLVDRLLSSARAGGAVSSIAKGSDGAKEIIRCIKSKEFIAMLIDQKMNNGIELDFMGKAAMTAPAAAQLAIKYQIPMIFIWP
;
A
#
# COMPACT_ATOMS: atom_id res chain seq x y z
N ASP A 1 21.40 -4.81 1.25
CA ASP A 1 20.71 -3.49 1.27
C ASP A 1 19.41 -3.42 2.08
N MET A 2 19.14 -4.34 3.02
CA MET A 2 17.90 -4.36 3.84
C MET A 2 17.78 -3.22 4.88
N GLY A 3 18.61 -2.17 4.78
CA GLY A 3 18.66 -1.06 5.76
C GLY A 3 17.90 0.20 5.33
N LYS A 4 17.17 0.17 4.21
CA LYS A 4 16.35 1.27 3.70
C LYS A 4 14.97 0.69 3.37
N GLY A 5 13.95 1.03 4.16
CA GLY A 5 12.56 0.72 3.81
C GLY A 5 12.17 1.23 2.44
N GLY A 6 10.99 0.86 1.96
CA GLY A 6 10.56 1.15 0.61
C GLY A 6 9.09 0.89 0.38
N LEU A 7 8.69 1.04 -0.87
CA LEU A 7 7.33 0.75 -1.30
C LEU A 7 7.26 -0.68 -1.82
N VAL A 8 6.43 -1.49 -1.20
CA VAL A 8 6.02 -2.79 -1.72
C VAL A 8 4.73 -2.57 -2.49
N ILE A 9 4.73 -2.86 -3.79
CA ILE A 9 3.56 -2.69 -4.64
C ILE A 9 3.06 -4.03 -5.15
N THR A 10 1.74 -4.16 -5.24
CA THR A 10 1.06 -5.32 -5.83
C THR A 10 -0.28 -4.90 -6.42
N ALA A 11 -1.06 -5.88 -6.87
CA ALA A 11 -2.41 -5.69 -7.39
C ALA A 11 -3.42 -6.52 -6.58
N HIS A 12 -4.72 -6.30 -6.80
CA HIS A 12 -5.78 -7.15 -6.23
C HIS A 12 -5.83 -8.50 -6.94
N LEU A 13 -4.77 -9.31 -6.78
CA LEU A 13 -4.61 -10.64 -7.34
C LEU A 13 -4.42 -11.66 -6.22
N ALA A 14 -4.89 -12.89 -6.46
CA ALA A 14 -4.81 -14.02 -5.52
C ALA A 14 -5.15 -13.61 -4.07
N ASN A 15 -4.36 -14.09 -3.09
CA ASN A 15 -4.51 -13.71 -1.69
C ASN A 15 -3.37 -12.79 -1.24
N TRP A 16 -3.46 -11.52 -1.64
CA TRP A 16 -2.50 -10.49 -1.25
C TRP A 16 -2.40 -10.26 0.27
N GLU A 17 -3.42 -10.62 1.07
CA GLU A 17 -3.41 -10.46 2.53
C GLU A 17 -2.30 -11.32 3.16
N PHE A 18 -2.03 -12.49 2.57
CA PHE A 18 -1.03 -13.43 3.08
C PHE A 18 0.36 -12.81 3.16
N GLY A 19 0.71 -11.93 2.21
CA GLY A 19 2.00 -11.25 2.19
C GLY A 19 2.27 -10.41 3.44
N THR A 20 1.23 -9.87 4.09
CA THR A 20 1.39 -9.12 5.34
C THR A 20 1.81 -10.02 6.49
N TYR A 21 1.18 -11.19 6.63
CA TYR A 21 1.51 -12.18 7.65
C TYR A 21 2.91 -12.76 7.44
N THR A 22 3.28 -13.08 6.20
CA THR A 22 4.64 -13.54 5.88
C THR A 22 5.67 -12.47 6.23
N SER A 23 5.44 -11.22 5.84
CA SER A 23 6.33 -10.10 6.18
C SER A 23 6.55 -10.00 7.68
N LYS A 24 5.49 -10.13 8.48
CA LYS A 24 5.58 -10.11 9.93
C LYS A 24 6.33 -11.31 10.51
N GLN A 25 6.08 -12.52 10.00
CA GLN A 25 6.77 -13.74 10.44
C GLN A 25 8.28 -13.65 10.19
N GLU A 26 8.68 -13.04 9.07
CA GLU A 26 10.08 -12.80 8.70
C GLU A 26 10.69 -11.57 9.40
N GLY A 27 9.95 -10.92 10.31
CA GLY A 27 10.45 -9.75 11.05
C GLY A 27 10.63 -8.49 10.19
N VAL A 28 9.92 -8.39 9.07
CA VAL A 28 9.92 -7.23 8.17
C VAL A 28 8.70 -6.34 8.51
N PRO A 29 8.90 -5.16 9.16
CA PRO A 29 7.80 -4.28 9.53
C PRO A 29 7.16 -3.66 8.29
N LEU A 30 5.88 -3.97 8.05
CA LEU A 30 5.12 -3.53 6.88
C LEU A 30 3.84 -2.79 7.29
N HIS A 31 3.64 -1.60 6.74
CA HIS A 31 2.43 -0.81 6.88
C HIS A 31 1.58 -0.91 5.61
N VAL A 32 0.27 -1.12 5.72
CA VAL A 32 -0.59 -1.34 4.54
C VAL A 32 -1.47 -0.12 4.29
N VAL A 33 -1.44 0.44 3.09
CA VAL A 33 -2.35 1.51 2.70
C VAL A 33 -3.69 0.92 2.26
N TYR A 34 -4.79 1.38 2.84
CA TYR A 34 -6.12 0.91 2.51
C TYR A 34 -7.12 2.05 2.35
N ARG A 35 -8.21 1.79 1.62
CA ARG A 35 -9.39 2.66 1.62
C ARG A 35 -10.40 2.08 2.61
N PRO A 36 -10.85 2.83 3.63
CA PRO A 36 -11.95 2.39 4.48
C PRO A 36 -13.21 2.08 3.63
N PRO A 37 -13.83 0.90 3.80
CA PRO A 37 -15.15 0.64 3.25
C PRO A 37 -16.17 1.67 3.73
N ASN A 38 -17.15 1.99 2.88
CA ASN A 38 -18.19 2.95 3.24
C ASN A 38 -19.04 2.46 4.43
N ASN A 39 -19.16 1.14 4.61
CA ASN A 39 -19.88 0.53 5.73
C ASN A 39 -18.94 0.32 6.94
N LYS A 40 -19.19 1.06 8.03
CA LYS A 40 -18.41 1.00 9.28
C LYS A 40 -18.42 -0.36 9.99
N LEU A 41 -19.42 -1.21 9.74
CA LEU A 41 -19.43 -2.58 10.27
C LEU A 41 -18.46 -3.47 9.50
N VAL A 42 -18.42 -3.32 8.18
CA VAL A 42 -17.48 -4.04 7.32
C VAL A 42 -16.04 -3.56 7.57
N ASP A 43 -15.83 -2.26 7.73
CA ASP A 43 -14.52 -1.70 8.08
C ASP A 43 -13.98 -2.28 9.39
N ARG A 44 -14.83 -2.36 10.43
CA ARG A 44 -14.48 -3.01 11.70
C ARG A 44 -14.18 -4.50 11.54
N LEU A 45 -15.03 -5.23 10.81
CA LEU A 45 -14.83 -6.66 10.55
C LEU A 45 -13.49 -6.92 9.85
N LEU A 46 -13.18 -6.17 8.80
CA LEU A 46 -11.92 -6.30 8.06
C LEU A 46 -10.73 -5.90 8.92
N SER A 47 -10.84 -4.82 9.69
CA SER A 47 -9.77 -4.40 10.61
C SER A 47 -9.46 -5.48 11.65
N SER A 48 -10.48 -6.13 12.20
CA SER A 48 -10.32 -7.26 13.12
C SER A 48 -9.74 -8.50 12.44
N ALA A 49 -10.21 -8.83 11.23
CA ALA A 49 -9.72 -9.99 10.49
C ALA A 49 -8.25 -9.86 10.09
N ARG A 50 -7.82 -8.63 9.76
CA ARG A 50 -6.43 -8.28 9.39
C ARG A 50 -5.55 -7.99 10.59
N ALA A 51 -6.12 -7.99 11.80
CA ALA A 51 -5.39 -7.67 13.01
C ALA A 51 -4.21 -8.63 13.15
N GLY A 52 -3.02 -8.06 13.29
CA GLY A 52 -1.80 -8.83 13.45
C GLY A 52 -1.14 -9.32 12.15
N GLY A 53 -1.65 -8.99 10.97
CA GLY A 53 -0.93 -9.20 9.69
C GLY A 53 0.10 -8.10 9.44
N ALA A 54 -0.32 -6.83 9.45
CA ALA A 54 0.54 -5.66 9.29
C ALA A 54 0.91 -5.00 10.63
N VAL A 55 1.93 -4.13 10.60
CA VAL A 55 2.27 -3.24 11.74
C VAL A 55 1.15 -2.22 11.96
N SER A 56 0.68 -1.60 10.88
CA SER A 56 -0.51 -0.75 10.91
C SER A 56 -1.19 -0.67 9.53
N SER A 57 -2.46 -0.28 9.56
CA SER A 57 -3.25 0.02 8.37
C SER A 57 -3.41 1.53 8.23
N ILE A 58 -2.89 2.10 7.15
CA ILE A 58 -2.91 3.53 6.87
C ILE A 58 -4.10 3.84 5.96
N ALA A 59 -5.10 4.54 6.47
CA ALA A 59 -6.26 4.94 5.69
C ALA A 59 -5.90 6.01 4.64
N LYS A 60 -6.34 5.85 3.40
CA LYS A 60 -6.19 6.87 2.34
C LYS A 60 -6.81 8.21 2.79
N GLY A 61 -6.07 9.29 2.62
CA GLY A 61 -6.48 10.66 3.00
C GLY A 61 -5.27 11.52 3.37
N SER A 62 -5.53 12.77 3.78
CA SER A 62 -4.48 13.71 4.19
C SER A 62 -3.65 13.19 5.38
N ASP A 63 -4.30 12.57 6.35
CA ASP A 63 -3.61 12.04 7.53
C ASP A 63 -2.83 10.77 7.21
N GLY A 64 -3.38 9.90 6.35
CA GLY A 64 -2.63 8.77 5.82
C GLY A 64 -1.41 9.17 5.02
N ALA A 65 -1.47 10.27 4.27
CA ALA A 65 -0.30 10.79 3.55
C ALA A 65 0.80 11.27 4.51
N LYS A 66 0.45 11.90 5.63
CA LYS A 66 1.42 12.27 6.68
C LYS A 66 2.07 11.04 7.29
N GLU A 67 1.28 10.01 7.56
CA GLU A 67 1.75 8.76 8.14
C GLU A 67 2.67 7.98 7.19
N ILE A 68 2.35 7.93 5.89
CA ILE A 68 3.23 7.39 4.85
C ILE A 68 4.59 8.10 4.88
N ILE A 69 4.59 9.44 4.95
CA ILE A 69 5.84 10.22 5.01
C ILE A 69 6.62 9.91 6.29
N ARG A 70 5.94 9.70 7.43
CA ARG A 70 6.58 9.27 8.68
C ARG A 70 7.27 7.92 8.49
N CYS A 71 6.58 6.92 7.96
CA CYS A 71 7.13 5.59 7.69
C CYS A 71 8.35 5.64 6.75
N ILE A 72 8.28 6.43 5.68
CA ILE A 72 9.40 6.63 4.74
C ILE A 72 10.62 7.19 5.48
N LYS A 73 10.45 8.21 6.32
CA LYS A 73 11.55 8.81 7.11
C LYS A 73 12.13 7.84 8.13
N SER A 74 11.29 6.97 8.69
CA SER A 74 11.71 5.89 9.60
C SER A 74 12.34 4.69 8.88
N LYS A 75 12.43 4.73 7.54
CA LYS A 75 12.94 3.62 6.71
C LYS A 75 12.14 2.33 6.92
N GLU A 76 10.82 2.45 7.09
CA GLU A 76 9.87 1.33 7.20
C GLU A 76 9.32 0.95 5.82
N PHE A 77 8.78 -0.27 5.67
CA PHE A 77 8.13 -0.69 4.43
C PHE A 77 6.65 -0.32 4.41
N ILE A 78 6.16 0.10 3.24
CA ILE A 78 4.76 0.42 3.02
C ILE A 78 4.25 -0.40 1.84
N ALA A 79 3.19 -1.19 2.06
CA ALA A 79 2.47 -1.93 1.04
C ALA A 79 1.34 -1.10 0.43
N MET A 80 1.25 -1.12 -0.90
CA MET A 80 0.19 -0.45 -1.67
C MET A 80 -0.33 -1.38 -2.77
N LEU A 81 -1.66 -1.51 -2.84
CA LEU A 81 -2.33 -2.06 -4.02
C LEU A 81 -2.65 -0.91 -4.97
N ILE A 82 -2.11 -0.98 -6.20
CA ILE A 82 -2.01 0.18 -7.12
C ILE A 82 -2.93 0.11 -8.35
N ASP A 83 -3.78 -0.91 -8.43
CA ASP A 83 -4.58 -1.29 -9.61
C ASP A 83 -6.04 -0.79 -9.57
N GLN A 84 -6.45 -0.05 -8.54
CA GLN A 84 -7.79 0.53 -8.48
C GLN A 84 -7.88 1.86 -9.21
N LYS A 85 -8.99 2.04 -9.96
CA LYS A 85 -9.35 3.32 -10.59
C LYS A 85 -9.44 4.45 -9.56
N MET A 86 -8.85 5.60 -9.90
CA MET A 86 -8.93 6.82 -9.12
C MET A 86 -9.43 7.96 -9.99
N ASN A 87 -10.62 8.52 -9.71
CA ASN A 87 -11.24 9.54 -10.57
C ASN A 87 -10.39 10.80 -10.77
N ASN A 88 -9.58 11.16 -9.77
CA ASN A 88 -8.63 12.27 -9.81
C ASN A 88 -7.18 11.77 -10.06
N GLY A 89 -7.03 10.61 -10.71
CA GLY A 89 -5.76 10.06 -11.15
C GLY A 89 -5.24 10.73 -12.42
N ILE A 90 -4.21 10.12 -13.00
CA ILE A 90 -3.74 10.44 -14.34
C ILE A 90 -4.24 9.38 -15.31
N GLU A 91 -4.62 9.78 -16.51
CA GLU A 91 -5.00 8.84 -17.56
C GLU A 91 -3.74 8.14 -18.09
N LEU A 92 -3.71 6.81 -18.01
CA LEU A 92 -2.64 5.96 -18.53
C LEU A 92 -3.24 4.82 -19.36
N ASP A 93 -2.47 4.27 -20.28
CA ASP A 93 -2.84 3.03 -20.95
C ASP A 93 -2.74 1.85 -19.98
N PHE A 94 -3.83 1.09 -19.87
CA PHE A 94 -3.86 -0.17 -19.16
C PHE A 94 -4.55 -1.21 -20.04
N MET A 95 -3.76 -2.16 -20.55
CA MET A 95 -4.23 -3.22 -21.47
C MET A 95 -4.93 -2.66 -22.72
N GLY A 96 -4.36 -1.59 -23.31
CA GLY A 96 -4.91 -0.96 -24.52
C GLY A 96 -6.17 -0.12 -24.27
N LYS A 97 -6.47 0.23 -23.01
CA LYS A 97 -7.59 1.10 -22.63
C LYS A 97 -7.12 2.21 -21.70
N ALA A 98 -7.61 3.42 -21.95
CA ALA A 98 -7.41 4.55 -21.05
C ALA A 98 -8.02 4.26 -19.67
N ALA A 99 -7.19 4.34 -18.62
CA ALA A 99 -7.58 4.11 -17.24
C ALA A 99 -7.04 5.21 -16.32
N MET A 100 -7.93 5.76 -15.48
CA MET A 100 -7.56 6.75 -14.48
C MET A 100 -6.81 6.08 -13.33
N THR A 101 -5.50 6.27 -13.30
CA THR A 101 -4.54 5.55 -12.45
C THR A 101 -3.99 6.46 -11.35
N ALA A 102 -3.83 5.93 -10.14
CA ALA A 102 -3.25 6.68 -9.03
C ALA A 102 -1.72 6.77 -9.18
N PRO A 103 -1.12 7.97 -9.32
CA PRO A 103 0.33 8.11 -9.51
C PRO A 103 1.13 8.04 -8.19
N ALA A 104 0.45 7.90 -7.05
CA ALA A 104 1.03 8.13 -5.72
C ALA A 104 2.27 7.26 -5.43
N ALA A 105 2.26 5.96 -5.78
CA ALA A 105 3.40 5.08 -5.54
C ALA A 105 4.64 5.56 -6.32
N ALA A 106 4.51 5.86 -7.61
CA ALA A 106 5.58 6.40 -8.45
C ALA A 106 6.07 7.75 -7.94
N GLN A 107 5.16 8.67 -7.60
CA GLN A 107 5.52 9.98 -7.07
C GLN A 107 6.30 9.89 -5.75
N LEU A 108 5.88 9.00 -4.84
CA LEU A 108 6.58 8.78 -3.57
C LEU A 108 7.99 8.19 -3.79
N ALA A 109 8.12 7.15 -4.62
CA ALA A 109 9.41 6.53 -4.91
C ALA A 109 10.41 7.54 -5.50
N ILE A 110 9.98 8.32 -6.49
CA ILE A 110 10.82 9.34 -7.14
C ILE A 110 11.17 10.45 -6.15
N LYS A 111 10.18 11.00 -5.43
CA LYS A 111 10.40 12.14 -4.53
C LYS A 111 11.33 11.81 -3.37
N TYR A 112 11.21 10.61 -2.81
CA TYR A 112 11.98 10.21 -1.63
C TYR A 112 13.17 9.31 -1.95
N GLN A 113 13.40 8.97 -3.22
CA GLN A 113 14.50 8.11 -3.69
C GLN A 113 14.53 6.78 -2.93
N ILE A 114 13.35 6.17 -2.77
CA ILE A 114 13.17 4.87 -2.10
C ILE A 114 12.89 3.77 -3.13
N PRO A 115 13.33 2.53 -2.88
CA PRO A 115 13.05 1.43 -3.77
C PRO A 115 11.53 1.16 -3.85
N MET A 116 11.09 0.81 -5.04
CA MET A 116 9.75 0.27 -5.29
C MET A 116 9.91 -1.17 -5.74
N ILE A 117 9.33 -2.08 -4.97
CA ILE A 117 9.48 -3.53 -5.15
C ILE A 117 8.11 -4.08 -5.52
N PHE A 118 8.02 -4.68 -6.71
CA PHE A 118 6.82 -5.40 -7.10
C PHE A 118 6.83 -6.80 -6.50
N ILE A 119 5.73 -7.16 -5.83
CA ILE A 119 5.51 -8.52 -5.34
C ILE A 119 4.32 -9.14 -6.06
N TRP A 120 4.55 -10.33 -6.62
CA TRP A 120 3.50 -11.18 -7.13
C TRP A 120 3.03 -12.10 -5.98
N PRO A 121 1.73 -12.15 -5.68
CA PRO A 121 1.18 -13.03 -4.64
C PRO A 121 1.16 -14.51 -5.05
#